data_AF-A0A6G9QQ58-F1
#
_entry.id   AF-A0A6G9QQ58-F1
#
_cell.length_a   1.000
_cell.length_b   1.000
_cell.length_c   1.000
_cell.angle_alpha   90.00
_cell.angle_beta   90.00
_cell.angle_gamma   90.00
#
_symmetry.space_group_name_H-M   'P 1'
#
loop_
_entity.id
_entity.type
_entity.pdbx_description
1 polymer ?
#
loop_
_entity_poly.entity_id
_entity_poly.type
_entity_poly.pdbx_seq_one_letter_code
_entity_poly.pdbx_strand_id
1 'polypeptide(L)'
;MLQLNESQLKQILNKSGYAVHSSISLAKSCKNSSKKSASQGKRISRKKKNAVVTIAPDLNRHAMALSKLKLNPELETGTDINGNKVSRANYEHWAQVRLFDYLYENHHEYYLDFAAVPNGGLRTLTGAKELLDEGVRNGFPDIVGDLPKSVYIGLRIELKHGNNKPSPDQIAQLKRKRSRGYFCALCYSFDEAREVVDEYLALQDAQVMTWCKNERLWRA
;
A
#
# COMPACT_ATOMS: atom_id res chain seq x y z
N MET A 1 24.60 -14.40 -6.86
CA MET A 1 23.97 -13.32 -7.67
C MET A 1 24.94 -12.92 -8.77
N LEU A 2 24.61 -13.21 -10.03
CA LEU A 2 25.44 -12.82 -11.17
C LEU A 2 25.33 -11.30 -11.37
N GLN A 3 26.43 -10.56 -11.19
CA GLN A 3 26.47 -9.14 -11.51
C GLN A 3 26.56 -8.97 -13.03
N LEU A 4 25.49 -8.48 -13.65
CA LEU A 4 25.48 -8.14 -15.06
C LEU A 4 26.14 -6.78 -15.25
N ASN A 5 27.03 -6.69 -16.24
CA ASN A 5 27.68 -5.43 -16.58
C ASN A 5 26.77 -4.54 -17.45
N GLU A 6 27.13 -3.26 -17.60
CA GLU A 6 26.33 -2.29 -18.38
C GLU A 6 26.02 -2.75 -19.80
N SER A 7 26.89 -3.53 -20.43
CA SER A 7 26.69 -4.04 -21.78
C SER A 7 25.56 -5.07 -21.82
N GLN A 8 25.53 -5.98 -20.84
CA GLN A 8 24.48 -6.98 -20.70
C GLN A 8 23.12 -6.34 -20.37
N LEU A 9 23.10 -5.30 -19.53
CA LEU A 9 21.91 -4.52 -19.23
C LEU A 9 21.35 -3.80 -20.47
N LYS A 10 22.21 -3.16 -21.27
CA LYS A 10 21.81 -2.48 -22.51
C LYS A 10 21.25 -3.46 -23.55
N GLN A 11 21.79 -4.68 -23.61
CA GLN A 11 21.33 -5.69 -24.57
C GLN A 11 19.95 -6.28 -24.19
N ILE A 12 19.66 -6.40 -22.90
CA ILE A 12 18.33 -6.81 -22.39
C ILE A 12 17.30 -5.70 -22.68
N LEU A 13 17.64 -4.45 -22.41
CA LEU A 13 16.74 -3.30 -22.62
C LEU A 13 16.41 -3.06 -24.10
N ASN A 14 17.39 -3.24 -25.00
CA ASN A 14 17.17 -3.12 -26.45
C ASN A 14 16.28 -4.25 -27.02
N LYS A 15 16.33 -5.46 -26.44
CA LYS A 15 15.45 -6.58 -26.86
C LYS A 15 13.99 -6.40 -26.42
N SER A 16 13.74 -5.59 -25.39
CA SER A 16 12.40 -5.26 -24.90
C SER A 16 11.71 -4.08 -25.62
N GLY A 17 12.31 -3.54 -26.70
CA GLY A 17 11.69 -2.48 -27.51
C GLY A 17 11.77 -1.06 -26.93
N TYR A 18 12.61 -0.81 -25.92
CA TYR A 18 12.80 0.52 -25.33
C TYR A 18 13.94 1.28 -26.03
N ALA A 19 13.67 2.51 -26.49
CA ALA A 19 14.69 3.42 -27.00
C ALA A 19 15.44 4.13 -25.86
N VAL A 20 16.77 4.06 -25.87
CA VAL A 20 17.64 4.68 -24.86
C VAL A 20 17.92 6.13 -25.23
N HIS A 21 17.44 7.10 -24.44
CA HIS A 21 18.05 8.44 -24.41
C HIS A 21 18.97 8.57 -23.20
N SER A 22 20.23 8.85 -23.47
CA SER A 22 21.31 8.93 -22.48
C SER A 22 21.17 10.18 -21.61
N SER A 23 21.31 9.99 -20.30
CA SER A 23 21.59 11.06 -19.33
C SER A 23 22.27 10.47 -18.09
N ILE A 24 23.43 9.83 -18.28
CA ILE A 24 24.34 9.53 -17.17
C ILE A 24 25.30 10.72 -17.07
N SER A 25 25.05 11.66 -16.14
CA SER A 25 26.09 12.60 -15.73
C SER A 25 26.91 11.96 -14.60
N LEU A 26 28.09 11.45 -14.93
CA LEU A 26 29.10 11.10 -13.92
C LEU A 26 29.56 12.38 -13.21
N ALA A 27 29.36 12.44 -11.90
CA ALA A 27 29.97 13.46 -11.05
C ALA A 27 31.50 13.23 -11.00
N LYS A 28 32.27 14.14 -11.61
CA LYS A 28 33.72 14.22 -11.41
C LYS A 28 34.02 15.11 -10.21
N SER A 29 34.80 14.56 -9.28
CA SER A 29 35.47 15.24 -8.17
C SER A 29 36.35 16.40 -8.64
N CYS A 30 36.37 17.52 -7.91
CA CYS A 30 37.60 18.29 -7.69
C CYS A 30 37.50 19.16 -6.42
N LYS A 31 38.63 19.23 -5.69
CA LYS A 31 38.82 19.91 -4.41
C LYS A 31 39.22 21.39 -4.59
N ASN A 32 38.95 22.13 -3.50
CA ASN A 32 39.67 23.28 -2.93
C ASN A 32 39.40 24.72 -3.42
N SER A 33 38.99 25.53 -2.41
CA SER A 33 39.65 26.74 -1.87
C SER A 33 38.92 28.10 -1.97
N SER A 34 38.49 28.57 -0.78
CA SER A 34 38.51 29.94 -0.24
C SER A 34 38.24 31.17 -1.13
N LYS A 35 37.20 31.95 -0.80
CA LYS A 35 37.29 33.34 -0.26
C LYS A 35 35.89 33.97 -0.01
N LYS A 36 35.82 34.81 1.02
CA LYS A 36 34.66 35.61 1.48
C LYS A 36 34.37 36.80 0.55
N SER A 37 33.10 37.16 0.37
CA SER A 37 32.58 38.54 0.58
C SER A 37 31.06 38.62 0.35
N ALA A 38 30.41 39.49 1.13
CA ALA A 38 28.97 39.75 1.12
C ALA A 38 28.61 40.90 0.16
N SER A 39 27.44 40.83 -0.48
CA SER A 39 26.69 42.02 -0.93
C SER A 39 25.24 41.68 -1.30
N GLN A 40 24.40 42.71 -1.24
CA GLN A 40 22.96 42.71 -1.07
C GLN A 40 22.13 42.25 -2.29
N GLY A 41 20.97 41.67 -1.98
CA GLY A 41 19.68 42.00 -2.60
C GLY A 41 19.51 41.85 -4.12
N LYS A 42 18.95 40.72 -4.57
CA LYS A 42 18.05 40.69 -5.73
C LYS A 42 17.00 39.58 -5.57
N ARG A 43 15.75 39.99 -5.39
CA ARG A 43 14.58 39.11 -5.27
C ARG A 43 14.28 38.52 -6.66
N ILE A 44 14.83 37.35 -6.96
CA ILE A 44 14.56 36.64 -8.23
C ILE A 44 13.16 36.01 -8.14
N SER A 45 12.22 36.51 -8.93
CA SER A 45 10.93 35.89 -9.13
C SER A 45 11.12 34.54 -9.83
N ARG A 46 10.95 33.44 -9.08
CA ARG A 46 10.89 32.10 -9.66
C ARG A 46 9.58 31.98 -10.44
N LYS A 47 9.63 32.22 -11.76
CA LYS A 47 8.58 31.79 -12.69
C LYS A 47 8.35 30.30 -12.48
N LYS A 48 7.17 29.91 -11.99
CA LYS A 48 6.73 28.51 -11.99
C LYS A 48 6.69 28.06 -13.46
N LYS A 49 7.65 27.24 -13.86
CA LYS A 49 7.52 26.49 -15.11
C LYS A 49 6.39 25.50 -14.86
N ASN A 50 5.31 25.60 -15.63
CA ASN A 50 4.29 24.56 -15.67
C ASN A 50 4.97 23.30 -16.23
N ALA A 51 5.44 22.43 -15.32
CA ALA A 51 5.89 21.11 -15.69
C ALA A 51 4.64 20.32 -16.08
N VAL A 52 4.53 20.00 -17.36
CA VAL A 52 3.66 18.90 -17.78
C VAL A 52 4.25 17.66 -17.14
N VAL A 53 3.57 17.16 -16.10
CA VAL A 53 3.92 15.90 -15.45
C VAL A 53 3.53 14.79 -16.42
N THR A 54 4.49 14.33 -17.21
CA THR A 54 4.38 13.03 -17.85
C THR A 54 4.45 11.99 -16.74
N ILE A 55 3.32 11.30 -16.50
CA ILE A 55 3.22 10.19 -15.55
C ILE A 55 4.10 9.07 -16.10
N ALA A 56 5.26 8.86 -15.49
CA ALA A 56 6.03 7.63 -15.73
C ALA A 56 5.14 6.43 -15.34
N PRO A 57 5.21 5.31 -16.08
CA PRO A 57 4.43 4.11 -15.75
C PRO A 57 4.68 3.70 -14.29
N ASP A 58 3.60 3.29 -13.65
CA ASP A 58 3.41 3.12 -12.21
C ASP A 58 4.62 2.50 -11.50
N LEU A 59 5.38 3.29 -10.75
CA LEU A 59 6.41 2.76 -9.88
C LEU A 59 5.70 2.08 -8.70
N ASN A 60 5.81 0.76 -8.55
CA ASN A 60 5.24 0.01 -7.43
C ASN A 60 5.69 0.63 -6.09
N ARG A 61 4.83 1.50 -5.53
CA ARG A 61 5.12 2.25 -4.29
C ARG A 61 5.16 1.32 -3.08
N HIS A 62 4.48 0.18 -3.17
CA HIS A 62 4.46 -0.85 -2.14
C HIS A 62 5.82 -1.53 -2.05
N ALA A 63 6.41 -1.95 -3.18
CA ALA A 63 7.77 -2.49 -3.22
C ALA A 63 8.82 -1.52 -2.64
N MET A 64 8.67 -0.21 -2.87
CA MET A 64 9.53 0.81 -2.26
C MET A 64 9.34 0.87 -0.73
N ALA A 65 8.10 0.82 -0.24
CA ALA A 65 7.81 0.79 1.19
C ALA A 65 8.39 -0.47 1.85
N LEU A 66 8.23 -1.64 1.22
CA LEU A 66 8.80 -2.91 1.68
C LEU A 66 10.34 -2.89 1.67
N SER A 67 10.96 -2.20 0.71
CA SER A 67 12.42 -2.02 0.70
C SER A 67 12.90 -1.21 1.92
N LYS A 68 12.12 -0.21 2.37
CA LYS A 68 12.40 0.54 3.60
C LYS A 68 12.14 -0.31 4.85
N LEU A 69 11.12 -1.17 4.82
CA LEU A 69 10.85 -2.12 5.90
C LEU A 69 12.00 -3.11 6.08
N LYS A 70 12.62 -3.60 5.01
CA LYS A 70 13.80 -4.49 5.11
C LYS A 70 14.96 -3.84 5.87
N LEU A 71 15.07 -2.52 5.83
CA LEU A 71 16.08 -1.77 6.59
C LEU A 71 15.68 -1.56 8.06
N ASN A 72 14.39 -1.69 8.40
CA ASN A 72 13.84 -1.46 9.74
C ASN A 72 12.77 -2.53 10.07
N PRO A 73 13.14 -3.82 10.11
CA PRO A 73 12.18 -4.93 10.27
C PRO A 73 11.37 -4.83 11.57
N GLU A 74 11.87 -4.13 12.58
CA GLU A 74 11.22 -3.90 13.86
C GLU A 74 9.91 -3.10 13.76
N LEU A 75 9.68 -2.38 12.65
CA LEU A 75 8.40 -1.73 12.37
C LEU A 75 7.28 -2.71 12.06
N GLU A 76 7.63 -3.92 11.62
CA GLU A 76 6.70 -5.02 11.40
C GLU A 76 6.70 -6.02 12.56
N THR A 77 7.82 -6.29 13.23
CA THR A 77 7.84 -7.27 14.34
C THR A 77 7.40 -6.68 15.68
N GLY A 78 7.44 -5.36 15.82
CA GLY A 78 7.14 -4.62 17.05
C GLY A 78 8.16 -4.74 18.16
N THR A 79 9.28 -5.41 17.91
CA THR A 79 10.40 -5.55 18.84
C THR A 79 11.72 -5.28 18.14
N ASP A 80 12.60 -4.51 18.78
CA ASP A 80 13.96 -4.28 18.30
C ASP A 80 14.86 -5.52 18.52
N ILE A 81 16.12 -5.43 18.08
CA ILE A 81 17.12 -6.51 18.22
C ILE A 81 17.41 -6.92 19.67
N ASN A 82 17.05 -6.08 20.63
CA ASN A 82 17.22 -6.32 22.06
C ASN A 82 15.92 -6.81 22.72
N GLY A 83 14.84 -7.00 21.96
CA GLY A 83 13.52 -7.40 22.44
C GLY A 83 12.68 -6.24 23.01
N ASN A 84 13.11 -4.99 22.89
CA ASN A 84 12.33 -3.85 23.37
C ASN A 84 11.19 -3.54 22.42
N LYS A 85 10.03 -3.15 22.97
CA LYS A 85 8.87 -2.76 22.18
C LYS A 85 9.14 -1.49 21.35
N VAL A 86 8.81 -1.56 20.06
CA VAL A 86 8.90 -0.41 19.14
C VAL A 86 7.56 0.30 19.07
N SER A 87 7.50 1.52 19.58
CA SER A 87 6.25 2.31 19.67
C SER A 87 5.63 2.65 18.32
N ARG A 88 6.44 2.72 17.25
CA ARG A 88 6.00 3.04 15.88
C ARG A 88 5.64 1.81 15.05
N ALA A 89 5.71 0.60 15.61
CA ALA A 89 5.37 -0.60 14.88
C ALA A 89 3.88 -0.64 14.54
N ASN A 90 3.58 -1.09 13.32
CA ASN A 90 2.23 -1.15 12.80
C ASN A 90 2.05 -2.36 11.88
N TYR A 91 1.71 -3.48 12.49
CA TYR A 91 1.51 -4.76 11.80
C TYR A 91 0.39 -4.70 10.76
N GLU A 92 -0.74 -4.05 11.10
CA GLU A 92 -1.90 -3.92 10.20
C GLU A 92 -1.52 -3.12 8.95
N HIS A 93 -0.76 -2.03 9.11
CA HIS A 93 -0.19 -1.27 7.98
C HIS A 93 0.69 -2.13 7.08
N TRP A 94 1.65 -2.88 7.64
CA TRP A 94 2.56 -3.68 6.82
C TRP A 94 1.88 -4.87 6.16
N ALA A 95 0.90 -5.50 6.81
CA ALA A 95 0.06 -6.51 6.19
C ALA A 95 -0.70 -5.94 4.97
N GLN A 96 -1.25 -4.72 5.08
CA GLN A 96 -1.90 -4.04 3.98
C GLN A 96 -0.91 -3.70 2.84
N VAL A 97 0.26 -3.15 3.15
CA VAL A 97 1.29 -2.84 2.14
C VAL A 97 1.70 -4.10 1.38
N ARG A 98 1.91 -5.22 2.08
CA ARG A 98 2.22 -6.51 1.46
C ARG A 98 1.08 -7.02 0.57
N LEU A 99 -0.17 -6.85 0.98
CA LEU A 99 -1.31 -7.28 0.16
C LEU A 99 -1.39 -6.48 -1.15
N PHE A 100 -1.20 -5.17 -1.09
CA PHE A 100 -1.22 -4.34 -2.31
C PHE A 100 0.01 -4.58 -3.21
N ASP A 101 1.18 -4.85 -2.64
CA ASP A 101 2.34 -5.32 -3.41
C ASP A 101 2.05 -6.65 -4.10
N TYR A 102 1.45 -7.60 -3.37
CA TYR A 102 1.07 -8.90 -3.90
C TYR A 102 0.05 -8.80 -5.04
N LEU A 103 -1.00 -7.99 -4.87
CA LEU A 103 -1.98 -7.70 -5.92
C LEU A 103 -1.31 -7.10 -7.15
N TYR A 104 -0.41 -6.13 -6.97
CA TYR A 104 0.31 -5.49 -8.06
C TYR A 104 1.15 -6.49 -8.87
N GLU A 105 1.87 -7.40 -8.19
CA GLU A 105 2.80 -8.33 -8.83
C GLU A 105 2.13 -9.60 -9.38
N ASN A 106 1.05 -10.09 -8.75
CA ASN A 106 0.46 -11.42 -9.04
C ASN A 106 -0.94 -11.34 -9.64
N HIS A 107 -1.68 -10.26 -9.37
CA HIS A 107 -3.06 -10.05 -9.79
C HIS A 107 -3.23 -8.68 -10.45
N HIS A 108 -2.26 -8.28 -11.27
CA HIS A 108 -2.15 -6.91 -11.81
C HIS A 108 -3.40 -6.44 -12.54
N GLU A 109 -4.10 -7.36 -13.22
CA GLU A 109 -5.38 -7.10 -13.88
C GLU A 109 -6.45 -6.55 -12.92
N TYR A 110 -6.45 -7.01 -11.66
CA TYR A 110 -7.42 -6.63 -10.64
C TYR A 110 -6.90 -5.58 -9.67
N TYR A 111 -5.63 -5.19 -9.75
CA TYR A 111 -4.99 -4.32 -8.76
C TYR A 111 -5.74 -3.00 -8.56
N LEU A 112 -6.26 -2.40 -9.63
CA LEU A 112 -7.00 -1.13 -9.58
C LEU A 112 -8.43 -1.27 -9.07
N ASP A 113 -8.99 -2.48 -8.99
CA ASP A 113 -10.29 -2.73 -8.38
C ASP A 113 -10.23 -2.73 -6.85
N PHE A 114 -9.02 -2.75 -6.28
CA PHE A 114 -8.79 -2.73 -4.85
C PHE A 114 -8.33 -1.35 -4.38
N ALA A 115 -8.86 -0.91 -3.23
CA ALA A 115 -8.47 0.36 -2.63
C ALA A 115 -8.42 0.27 -1.10
N ALA A 116 -7.47 1.01 -0.53
CA ALA A 116 -7.38 1.25 0.90
C ALA A 116 -8.39 2.32 1.32
N VAL A 117 -8.98 2.15 2.50
CA VAL A 117 -9.87 3.14 3.12
C VAL A 117 -9.15 3.74 4.32
N PRO A 118 -8.58 4.95 4.21
CA PRO A 118 -7.64 5.50 5.19
C PRO A 118 -8.33 6.12 6.42
N ASN A 119 -9.35 5.46 6.99
CA ASN A 119 -10.17 6.02 8.07
C ASN A 119 -9.42 6.12 9.42
N GLY A 120 -8.35 5.35 9.61
CA GLY A 120 -7.51 5.35 10.82
C GLY A 120 -6.35 6.36 10.82
N GLY A 121 -6.23 7.19 9.78
CA GLY A 121 -5.09 8.13 9.65
C GLY A 121 -5.04 9.19 10.75
N LEU A 122 -3.82 9.56 11.16
CA LEU A 122 -3.58 10.69 12.06
C LEU A 122 -4.06 11.99 11.41
N ARG A 123 -4.87 12.75 12.14
CA ARG A 123 -5.50 13.98 11.64
C ARG A 123 -5.75 14.96 12.78
N THR A 124 -5.83 16.24 12.43
CA THR A 124 -6.25 17.29 13.36
C THR A 124 -7.74 17.13 13.70
N LEU A 125 -8.20 17.73 14.79
CA LEU A 125 -9.62 17.72 15.15
C LEU A 125 -10.51 18.31 14.03
N THR A 126 -10.05 19.39 13.41
CA THR A 126 -10.75 20.01 12.27
C THR A 126 -10.86 19.05 11.10
N GLY A 127 -9.75 18.43 10.67
CA GLY A 127 -9.78 17.47 9.58
C GLY A 127 -10.60 16.21 9.90
N ALA A 128 -10.66 15.79 11.16
CA ALA A 128 -11.53 14.71 11.59
C ALA A 128 -13.02 15.06 11.42
N LYS A 129 -13.41 16.29 11.77
CA LYS A 129 -14.78 16.78 11.61
C LYS A 129 -15.16 16.90 10.12
N GLU A 130 -14.30 17.53 9.32
CA GLU A 130 -14.51 17.67 7.88
C GLU A 130 -14.72 16.31 7.21
N LEU A 131 -13.89 15.32 7.53
CA LEU A 131 -14.04 13.96 7.00
C LEU A 131 -15.35 13.28 7.42
N LEU A 132 -15.83 13.52 8.65
CA LEU A 132 -17.14 13.02 9.08
C LEU A 132 -18.27 13.68 8.27
N ASP A 133 -18.18 14.99 8.06
CA ASP A 133 -19.12 15.77 7.24
C ASP A 133 -19.10 15.30 5.76
N GLU A 134 -17.93 14.90 5.25
CA GLU A 134 -17.72 14.35 3.90
C GLU A 134 -18.19 12.89 3.74
N GLY A 135 -18.49 12.21 4.85
CA GLY A 135 -19.09 10.88 4.80
C GLY A 135 -18.20 9.74 5.28
N VAL A 136 -17.04 10.01 5.89
CA VAL A 136 -16.27 8.95 6.57
C VAL A 136 -17.17 8.25 7.58
N ARG A 137 -17.04 6.92 7.64
CA ARG A 137 -17.81 6.06 8.54
C ARG A 137 -16.86 5.32 9.45
N ASN A 138 -17.11 5.40 10.75
CA ASN A 138 -16.42 4.57 11.72
C ASN A 138 -16.58 3.10 11.36
N GLY A 139 -15.50 2.35 11.57
CA GLY A 139 -15.44 0.92 11.32
C GLY A 139 -15.65 0.47 9.88
N PHE A 140 -15.59 1.38 8.89
CA PHE A 140 -15.55 0.93 7.50
C PHE A 140 -14.29 0.06 7.29
N PRO A 141 -14.38 -1.09 6.58
CA PRO A 141 -13.26 -2.01 6.39
C PRO A 141 -12.05 -1.34 5.76
N ASP A 142 -10.85 -1.75 6.17
CA ASP A 142 -9.57 -1.19 5.72
C ASP A 142 -9.38 -1.28 4.21
N ILE A 143 -9.88 -2.35 3.59
CA ILE A 143 -9.71 -2.62 2.16
C ILE A 143 -11.06 -2.93 1.51
N VAL A 144 -11.27 -2.32 0.36
CA VAL A 144 -12.37 -2.64 -0.56
C VAL A 144 -11.81 -3.28 -1.82
N GLY A 145 -12.50 -4.30 -2.32
CA GLY A 145 -12.41 -4.77 -3.70
C GLY A 145 -13.76 -4.53 -4.36
N ASP A 146 -13.83 -3.57 -5.28
CA ASP A 146 -15.02 -3.22 -6.05
C ASP A 146 -15.11 -4.03 -7.34
N LEU A 147 -14.99 -5.34 -7.16
CA LEU A 147 -14.96 -6.35 -8.22
C LEU A 147 -15.99 -7.43 -7.90
N PRO A 148 -17.14 -7.48 -8.59
CA PRO A 148 -18.08 -8.59 -8.47
C PRO A 148 -17.43 -9.92 -8.87
N LYS A 149 -17.60 -10.95 -8.04
CA LYS A 149 -17.15 -12.32 -8.33
C LYS A 149 -18.20 -13.31 -7.86
N SER A 150 -18.66 -14.15 -8.78
CA SER A 150 -19.67 -15.17 -8.52
C SER A 150 -20.92 -14.59 -7.84
N VAL A 151 -21.32 -15.08 -6.67
CA VAL A 151 -22.49 -14.58 -5.93
C VAL A 151 -22.25 -13.27 -5.17
N TYR A 152 -21.01 -12.78 -5.12
CA TYR A 152 -20.64 -11.60 -4.34
C TYR A 152 -20.54 -10.35 -5.20
N ILE A 153 -21.10 -9.26 -4.71
CA ILE A 153 -21.04 -7.95 -5.40
C ILE A 153 -19.74 -7.17 -5.14
N GLY A 154 -18.83 -7.75 -4.36
CA GLY A 154 -17.55 -7.14 -3.99
C GLY A 154 -16.95 -7.76 -2.73
N LEU A 155 -15.69 -7.42 -2.46
CA LEU A 155 -14.88 -7.92 -1.36
C LEU A 155 -14.61 -6.82 -0.33
N ARG A 156 -14.64 -7.15 0.96
CA ARG A 156 -14.31 -6.26 2.06
C ARG A 156 -13.39 -6.99 3.03
N ILE A 157 -12.22 -6.42 3.28
CA ILE A 157 -11.22 -6.99 4.20
C ILE A 157 -10.98 -5.98 5.33
N GLU A 158 -11.10 -6.48 6.55
CA GLU A 158 -10.71 -5.81 7.80
C GLU A 158 -9.46 -6.50 8.33
N LEU A 159 -8.43 -5.74 8.68
CA LEU A 159 -7.17 -6.24 9.19
C LEU A 159 -7.09 -6.09 10.71
N LYS A 160 -6.54 -7.09 11.38
CA LYS A 160 -6.17 -7.04 12.80
C LYS A 160 -4.80 -7.64 13.01
N HIS A 161 -4.26 -7.45 14.21
CA HIS A 161 -3.05 -8.10 14.63
C HIS A 161 -3.12 -8.62 16.07
N GLY A 162 -2.48 -9.77 16.33
CA GLY A 162 -2.35 -10.35 17.66
C GLY A 162 -3.69 -10.54 18.36
N ASN A 163 -3.83 -9.98 19.56
CA ASN A 163 -5.05 -10.08 20.36
C ASN A 163 -6.07 -8.98 20.08
N ASN A 164 -5.79 -8.04 19.16
CA ASN A 164 -6.71 -6.97 18.81
C ASN A 164 -8.02 -7.56 18.29
N LYS A 165 -9.14 -6.98 18.69
CA LYS A 165 -10.48 -7.37 18.24
C LYS A 165 -11.07 -6.27 17.36
N PRO A 166 -11.93 -6.63 16.38
CA PRO A 166 -12.71 -5.62 15.68
C PRO A 166 -13.57 -4.84 16.69
N SER A 167 -13.65 -3.54 16.52
CA SER A 167 -14.51 -2.68 17.32
C SER A 167 -15.99 -2.99 17.04
N PRO A 168 -16.92 -2.58 17.93
CA PRO A 168 -18.35 -2.74 17.68
C PRO A 168 -18.81 -2.15 16.34
N ASP A 169 -18.29 -0.98 15.95
CA ASP A 169 -18.60 -0.34 14.67
C ASP A 169 -18.08 -1.15 13.47
N GLN A 170 -16.88 -1.74 13.60
CA GLN A 170 -16.30 -2.62 12.57
C GLN A 170 -17.16 -3.87 12.39
N ILE A 171 -17.58 -4.51 13.49
CA ILE A 171 -18.49 -5.66 13.47
C ILE A 171 -19.82 -5.27 12.78
N ALA A 172 -20.41 -4.14 13.15
CA ALA A 172 -21.66 -3.66 12.56
C ALA A 172 -21.54 -3.44 11.04
N GLN A 173 -20.42 -2.88 10.58
CA GLN A 173 -20.16 -2.67 9.15
C GLN A 173 -19.95 -3.97 8.39
N LEU A 174 -19.19 -4.93 8.95
CA LEU A 174 -19.02 -6.26 8.35
C LEU A 174 -20.37 -6.97 8.21
N LYS A 175 -21.21 -6.97 9.26
CA LYS A 175 -22.57 -7.55 9.21
C LYS A 175 -23.44 -6.86 8.15
N ARG A 176 -23.44 -5.52 8.11
CA ARG A 176 -24.21 -4.72 7.15
C ARG A 176 -23.79 -4.94 5.70
N LYS A 177 -22.49 -5.06 5.43
CA LYS A 177 -21.96 -5.33 4.09
C LYS A 177 -22.29 -6.75 3.67
N ARG A 178 -22.10 -7.72 4.57
CA ARG A 178 -22.50 -9.11 4.32
C ARG A 178 -23.98 -9.23 3.94
N SER A 179 -24.88 -8.61 4.69
CA SER A 179 -26.32 -8.67 4.38
C SER A 179 -26.70 -8.03 3.05
N ARG A 180 -25.79 -7.27 2.43
CA ARG A 180 -25.94 -6.64 1.11
C ARG A 180 -25.23 -7.40 -0.01
N GLY A 181 -24.73 -8.61 0.23
CA GLY A 181 -24.12 -9.46 -0.79
C GLY A 181 -22.61 -9.28 -0.96
N TYR A 182 -21.93 -8.53 -0.09
CA TYR A 182 -20.47 -8.48 -0.10
C TYR A 182 -19.88 -9.70 0.60
N PHE A 183 -18.77 -10.24 0.08
CA PHE A 183 -17.90 -11.10 0.90
C PHE A 183 -17.13 -10.22 1.88
N CYS A 184 -17.11 -10.60 3.15
CA CYS A 184 -16.46 -9.86 4.22
C CYS A 184 -15.52 -10.79 4.97
N ALA A 185 -14.25 -10.40 5.11
CA ALA A 185 -13.23 -11.16 5.80
C ALA A 185 -12.55 -10.31 6.87
N LEU A 186 -12.28 -10.94 8.01
CA LEU A 186 -11.43 -10.42 9.07
C LEU A 186 -10.13 -11.21 9.02
N CYS A 187 -9.00 -10.54 8.79
CA CYS A 187 -7.69 -11.20 8.60
C CYS A 187 -6.69 -10.69 9.65
N TYR A 188 -5.94 -11.59 10.27
CA TYR A 188 -4.96 -11.28 11.30
C TYR A 188 -3.51 -11.20 10.79
N SER A 189 -3.31 -11.46 9.50
CA SER A 189 -2.01 -11.43 8.84
C SER A 189 -2.15 -11.13 7.34
N PHE A 190 -1.02 -10.82 6.70
CA PHE A 190 -0.91 -10.77 5.24
C PHE A 190 -1.32 -12.10 4.61
N ASP A 191 -0.87 -13.23 5.14
CA ASP A 191 -1.15 -14.55 4.55
C ASP A 191 -2.64 -14.86 4.54
N GLU A 192 -3.36 -14.54 5.62
CA GLU A 192 -4.82 -14.70 5.68
C GLU A 192 -5.53 -13.80 4.66
N ALA A 193 -5.08 -12.56 4.51
CA ALA A 193 -5.66 -11.64 3.54
C ALA A 193 -5.37 -12.08 2.09
N ARG A 194 -4.16 -12.60 1.83
CA ARG A 194 -3.76 -13.16 0.54
C ARG A 194 -4.61 -14.38 0.18
N GLU A 195 -4.78 -15.33 1.09
CA GLU A 195 -5.63 -16.51 0.89
C GLU A 195 -7.07 -16.11 0.52
N VAL A 196 -7.64 -15.14 1.24
CA VAL A 196 -8.97 -14.59 0.92
C VAL A 196 -9.02 -14.00 -0.48
N VAL A 197 -8.03 -13.21 -0.89
CA VAL A 197 -7.96 -12.61 -2.23
C VAL A 197 -7.83 -13.69 -3.30
N ASP A 198 -6.92 -14.64 -3.12
CA ASP A 198 -6.67 -15.72 -4.08
C ASP A 198 -7.93 -16.56 -4.30
N GLU A 199 -8.59 -16.99 -3.22
CA GLU A 199 -9.85 -17.73 -3.30
C GLU A 199 -10.98 -16.91 -3.94
N TYR A 200 -11.13 -15.63 -3.55
CA TYR A 200 -12.17 -14.75 -4.08
C TYR A 200 -12.02 -14.52 -5.59
N LEU A 201 -10.80 -14.28 -6.05
CA LEU A 201 -10.51 -14.03 -7.47
C LEU A 201 -10.68 -15.30 -8.33
N ALA A 202 -10.48 -16.47 -7.73
CA ALA A 202 -10.63 -17.78 -8.37
C ALA A 202 -12.08 -18.31 -8.40
N LEU A 203 -13.04 -17.63 -7.76
CA LEU A 203 -14.44 -18.04 -7.78
C LEU A 203 -14.99 -18.10 -9.21
N GLN A 204 -15.61 -19.23 -9.53
CA GLN A 204 -16.42 -19.44 -10.73
C GLN A 204 -17.89 -19.13 -10.45
N ASP A 205 -18.69 -19.05 -11.51
CA ASP A 205 -20.10 -18.72 -11.43
C ASP A 205 -20.87 -19.65 -10.47
N ALA A 206 -21.76 -19.06 -9.67
CA ALA A 206 -22.54 -19.69 -8.61
C ALA A 206 -21.74 -20.38 -7.48
N GLN A 207 -20.41 -20.29 -7.46
CA GLN A 207 -19.60 -20.70 -6.31
C GLN A 207 -19.71 -19.72 -5.13
N VAL A 208 -19.60 -20.27 -3.93
CA VAL A 208 -19.54 -19.51 -2.68
C VAL A 208 -18.21 -19.73 -2.02
N MET A 209 -17.71 -18.72 -1.30
CA MET A 209 -16.60 -18.90 -0.38
C MET A 209 -17.04 -19.87 0.72
N THR A 210 -16.38 -21.02 0.82
CA THR A 210 -16.75 -22.09 1.76
C THR A 210 -16.20 -21.86 3.16
N TRP A 211 -15.26 -20.91 3.32
CA TRP A 211 -14.56 -20.68 4.57
C TRP A 211 -14.19 -19.21 4.78
N CYS A 212 -14.14 -18.81 6.06
CA CYS A 212 -13.52 -17.58 6.51
C CYS A 212 -13.01 -17.77 7.95
N LYS A 213 -11.68 -17.84 8.12
CA LYS A 213 -11.00 -18.23 9.37
C LYS A 213 -11.57 -17.60 10.65
N ASN A 214 -11.82 -16.30 10.59
CA ASN A 214 -12.11 -15.47 11.77
C ASN A 214 -13.57 -15.03 11.84
N GLU A 215 -14.43 -15.66 11.06
CA GLU A 215 -15.85 -15.34 10.94
C GLU A 215 -16.59 -15.33 12.29
N ARG A 216 -16.26 -16.28 13.16
CA ARG A 216 -16.86 -16.40 14.51
C ARG A 216 -16.67 -15.17 15.38
N LEU A 217 -15.67 -14.33 15.09
CA LEU A 217 -15.35 -13.15 15.91
C LEU A 217 -16.26 -11.96 15.62
N TRP A 218 -17.04 -12.00 14.54
CA TRP A 218 -17.89 -10.87 14.13
C TRP A 218 -19.27 -11.28 13.61
N ARG A 219 -19.52 -12.56 13.31
CA ARG A 219 -20.84 -13.01 12.83
C ARG A 219 -21.84 -13.39 13.93
N ALA A 220 -21.35 -13.76 15.12
CA ALA A 220 -22.20 -14.11 16.26
C ALA A 220 -23.18 -12.98 16.62
#